data_AF-A0A1B6HI86-F1
#
_entry.id   AF-A0A1B6HI86-F1
#
_cell.length_a   1.000
_cell.length_b   1.000
_cell.length_c   1.000
_cell.angle_alpha   90.00
_cell.angle_beta   90.00
_cell.angle_gamma   90.00
#
_symmetry.space_group_name_H-M   'P 1'
#
loop_
_entity.id
_entity.type
_entity.pdbx_description
1 polymer ?
#
loop_
_entity_poly.entity_id
_entity_poly.type
_entity_poly.pdbx_seq_one_letter_code
_entity_poly.pdbx_strand_id
1 'polypeptide(L)'
;VMNSSAVDKSGSIRFAGITAEEFITPDSHGMSKKSMLQARLARWLNTSLDNVDVFTVLHSPHNTNQSQLDVRFSAHGSPYYAAEKINAAIVENGRELERTLGLKVLMVNIDECLVEKLYCESSCTNFLNKSNVPSAVHTNTTSFVGVKAVVDPLCNCNVPQKVVCYNGGTPVGDMCECTEGYDGPHCEIVGIGFVGNGWALYPPFSSCEDSHISL
;
A
#
# COMPACT_ATOMS: atom_id res chain seq x y z
N VAL A 1 -5.74 -17.01 9.10
CA VAL A 1 -4.89 -15.89 9.59
C VAL A 1 -4.05 -15.43 8.41
N MET A 2 -4.18 -14.19 7.98
CA MET A 2 -3.42 -13.66 6.83
C MET A 2 -1.95 -13.46 7.21
N ASN A 3 -1.02 -13.71 6.29
CA ASN A 3 0.41 -13.54 6.52
C ASN A 3 0.75 -12.06 6.77
N SER A 4 1.48 -11.73 7.85
CA SER A 4 1.88 -10.35 8.16
C SER A 4 2.64 -9.69 7.01
N SER A 5 3.47 -10.46 6.30
CA SER A 5 4.24 -9.98 5.15
C SER A 5 3.37 -9.54 3.98
N ALA A 6 2.19 -10.16 3.80
CA ALA A 6 1.25 -9.77 2.75
C ALA A 6 0.63 -8.40 3.06
N VAL A 7 0.33 -8.15 4.33
CA VAL A 7 -0.23 -6.87 4.79
C VAL A 7 0.82 -5.76 4.74
N ASP A 8 2.07 -6.05 5.11
CA ASP A 8 3.17 -5.09 5.03
C ASP A 8 3.55 -4.74 3.58
N LYS A 9 3.48 -5.72 2.68
CA LYS A 9 3.76 -5.57 1.25
C LYS A 9 2.48 -5.41 0.43
N SER A 10 1.68 -4.41 0.78
CA SER A 10 0.38 -4.18 0.18
C SER A 10 0.24 -2.78 -0.44
N GLY A 11 -0.54 -2.72 -1.52
CA GLY A 11 -1.04 -1.47 -2.08
C GLY A 11 -2.41 -1.12 -1.49
N SER A 12 -2.79 0.16 -1.57
CA SER A 12 -4.12 0.62 -1.16
C SER A 12 -4.69 1.65 -2.12
N ILE A 13 -6.01 1.68 -2.24
CA ILE A 13 -6.75 2.65 -3.04
C ILE A 13 -7.94 3.15 -2.23
N ARG A 14 -8.15 4.47 -2.26
CA ARG A 14 -9.37 5.11 -1.76
C ARG A 14 -10.27 5.49 -2.94
N PHE A 15 -11.47 4.91 -3.01
CA PHE A 15 -12.48 5.21 -4.01
C PHE A 15 -13.52 6.20 -3.48
N ALA A 16 -14.15 6.96 -4.38
CA ALA A 16 -15.30 7.81 -4.06
C ALA A 16 -16.61 7.18 -4.50
N GLY A 17 -17.67 7.40 -3.71
CA GLY A 17 -19.05 7.21 -4.13
C GLY A 17 -19.47 5.74 -4.31
N ILE A 18 -18.88 4.83 -3.54
CA ILE A 18 -19.25 3.42 -3.53
C ILE A 18 -19.23 2.85 -2.11
N THR A 19 -20.16 1.97 -1.78
CA THR A 19 -20.15 1.25 -0.50
C THR A 19 -19.38 -0.06 -0.56
N ALA A 20 -19.05 -0.62 0.60
CA ALA A 20 -18.37 -1.91 0.68
C ALA A 20 -19.22 -3.03 0.05
N GLU A 21 -20.53 -2.99 0.26
CA GLU A 21 -21.53 -3.92 -0.27
C GLU A 21 -21.59 -3.84 -1.80
N GLU A 22 -21.71 -2.64 -2.35
CA GLU A 22 -21.71 -2.41 -3.80
C GLU A 22 -20.41 -2.89 -4.46
N PHE A 23 -19.27 -2.70 -3.78
CA PHE A 23 -17.96 -3.09 -4.30
C PHE A 23 -17.80 -4.61 -4.44
N ILE A 24 -18.39 -5.38 -3.53
CA ILE A 24 -18.31 -6.86 -3.54
C ILE A 24 -19.46 -7.51 -4.31
N THR A 25 -20.57 -6.81 -4.54
CA THR A 25 -21.75 -7.34 -5.22
C THR A 25 -21.45 -7.58 -6.71
N PRO A 26 -21.70 -8.80 -7.24
CA PRO A 26 -21.58 -9.09 -8.65
C PRO A 26 -22.64 -8.37 -9.49
N ASP A 27 -22.26 -7.91 -10.68
CA ASP A 27 -23.18 -7.40 -11.67
C ASP A 27 -23.93 -8.53 -12.42
N SER A 28 -24.70 -8.17 -13.45
CA SER A 28 -25.45 -9.15 -14.26
C SER A 28 -24.58 -10.15 -15.02
N HIS A 29 -23.27 -9.90 -15.13
CA HIS A 29 -22.29 -10.80 -15.75
C HIS A 29 -21.52 -11.61 -14.71
N GLY A 30 -21.89 -11.53 -13.43
CA GLY A 30 -21.22 -12.21 -12.33
C GLY A 30 -19.91 -11.55 -11.89
N MET A 31 -19.64 -10.31 -12.32
CA MET A 31 -18.40 -9.61 -12.01
C MET A 31 -18.65 -8.50 -10.99
N SER A 32 -17.96 -8.54 -9.85
CA SER A 32 -17.95 -7.45 -8.87
C SER A 32 -16.80 -6.48 -9.13
N LYS A 33 -16.88 -5.25 -8.60
CA LYS A 33 -15.78 -4.28 -8.68
C LYS A 33 -14.50 -4.85 -8.05
N LYS A 34 -14.63 -5.63 -6.97
CA LYS A 34 -13.54 -6.41 -6.37
C LYS A 34 -12.87 -7.34 -7.39
N SER A 35 -13.66 -8.20 -8.07
CA SER A 35 -13.11 -9.16 -9.04
C SER A 35 -12.48 -8.49 -10.26
N MET A 36 -13.06 -7.37 -10.72
CA MET A 36 -12.51 -6.56 -11.80
C MET A 36 -11.17 -5.94 -11.39
N LEU A 37 -11.06 -5.40 -10.17
CA LEU A 37 -9.80 -4.87 -9.63
C LEU A 37 -8.73 -5.96 -9.57
N GLN A 38 -9.07 -7.15 -9.05
CA GLN A 38 -8.14 -8.28 -9.00
C GLN A 38 -7.61 -8.66 -10.40
N ALA A 39 -8.49 -8.75 -11.39
CA ALA A 39 -8.11 -9.05 -12.77
C ALA A 39 -7.19 -8.00 -13.39
N ARG A 40 -7.43 -6.71 -13.11
CA ARG A 40 -6.57 -5.62 -13.58
C ARG A 40 -5.18 -5.66 -12.95
N LEU A 41 -5.11 -5.84 -11.64
CA LEU A 41 -3.84 -5.96 -10.92
C LEU A 41 -3.02 -7.16 -11.40
N ALA A 42 -3.67 -8.32 -11.60
CA ALA A 42 -3.03 -9.52 -12.13
C ALA A 42 -2.40 -9.25 -13.52
N ARG A 43 -3.13 -8.57 -14.41
CA ARG A 43 -2.64 -8.20 -15.74
C ARG A 43 -1.46 -7.23 -15.67
N TRP A 44 -1.57 -6.14 -14.91
CA TRP A 44 -0.51 -5.11 -14.88
C TRP A 44 0.76 -5.61 -14.19
N LEU A 45 0.63 -6.48 -13.19
CA LEU A 45 1.76 -7.05 -12.47
C LEU A 45 2.30 -8.33 -13.12
N ASN A 46 1.70 -8.76 -14.23
CA ASN A 46 2.02 -10.00 -14.94
C ASN A 46 2.08 -11.22 -14.00
N THR A 47 1.01 -11.42 -13.22
CA THR A 47 0.85 -12.56 -12.30
C THR A 47 -0.53 -13.21 -12.49
N SER A 48 -0.77 -14.37 -11.88
CA SER A 48 -2.08 -15.03 -11.95
C SER A 48 -3.10 -14.30 -11.08
N LEU A 49 -4.39 -14.50 -11.38
CA LEU A 49 -5.49 -13.96 -10.58
C LEU A 49 -5.43 -14.45 -9.12
N ASP A 50 -5.08 -15.73 -8.94
CA ASP A 50 -4.94 -16.37 -7.63
C ASP A 50 -3.82 -15.78 -6.78
N ASN A 51 -2.88 -15.04 -7.40
CA ASN A 51 -1.78 -14.39 -6.70
C ASN A 51 -2.11 -12.93 -6.34
N VAL A 52 -3.38 -12.51 -6.42
CA VAL A 52 -3.85 -11.16 -6.03
C VAL A 52 -4.90 -11.26 -4.94
N ASP A 53 -4.51 -10.88 -3.73
CA ASP A 53 -5.37 -10.94 -2.55
C ASP A 53 -5.95 -9.55 -2.25
N VAL A 54 -7.25 -9.38 -2.41
CA VAL A 54 -7.96 -8.22 -1.83
C VAL A 54 -8.44 -8.62 -0.44
N PHE A 55 -7.92 -7.95 0.58
CA PHE A 55 -8.12 -8.37 1.98
C PHE A 55 -8.69 -7.28 2.87
N THR A 56 -8.66 -6.01 2.47
CA THR A 56 -9.37 -4.94 3.18
C THR A 56 -10.39 -4.33 2.21
N VAL A 57 -11.65 -4.26 2.62
CA VAL A 57 -12.72 -3.50 1.97
C VAL A 57 -13.54 -2.87 3.09
N LEU A 58 -13.37 -1.57 3.34
CA LEU A 58 -14.04 -0.87 4.43
C LEU A 58 -14.25 0.60 4.09
N HIS A 59 -15.30 1.21 4.65
CA HIS A 59 -15.45 2.65 4.60
C HIS A 59 -14.29 3.34 5.30
N SER A 60 -13.75 4.40 4.68
CA SER A 60 -12.64 5.16 5.25
C SER A 60 -13.00 5.58 6.69
N PRO A 61 -12.23 5.15 7.70
CA PRO A 61 -12.58 5.41 9.10
C PRO A 61 -12.39 6.87 9.48
N HIS A 62 -11.59 7.61 8.71
CA HIS A 62 -11.32 9.02 8.89
C HIS A 62 -12.21 9.92 8.02
N ASN A 63 -13.20 9.34 7.33
CA ASN A 63 -14.24 10.06 6.60
C ASN A 63 -15.62 9.84 7.24
N THR A 64 -16.17 10.89 7.85
CA THR A 64 -17.45 10.82 8.58
C THR A 64 -18.67 10.58 7.68
N ASN A 65 -18.58 10.89 6.38
CA ASN A 65 -19.71 10.81 5.46
C ASN A 65 -19.84 9.44 4.77
N GLN A 66 -18.97 8.47 5.10
CA GLN A 66 -18.93 7.11 4.53
C GLN A 66 -18.89 7.07 2.99
N SER A 67 -18.59 8.20 2.34
CA SER A 67 -18.58 8.35 0.89
C SER A 67 -17.29 7.85 0.25
N GLN A 68 -16.35 7.39 1.07
CA GLN A 68 -15.04 6.91 0.66
C GLN A 68 -14.86 5.46 1.09
N LEU A 69 -14.35 4.65 0.17
CA LEU A 69 -14.08 3.24 0.38
C LEU A 69 -12.58 2.97 0.26
N ASP A 70 -12.01 2.41 1.32
CA ASP A 70 -10.62 1.99 1.37
C ASP A 70 -10.51 0.51 1.02
N VAL A 71 -9.71 0.23 0.00
CA VAL A 71 -9.43 -1.13 -0.47
C VAL A 71 -7.94 -1.39 -0.37
N ARG A 72 -7.55 -2.50 0.25
CA ARG A 72 -6.14 -2.91 0.41
C ARG A 72 -5.93 -4.32 -0.12
N PHE A 73 -4.80 -4.50 -0.79
CA PHE A 73 -4.51 -5.73 -1.52
C PHE A 73 -3.02 -5.97 -1.66
N SER A 74 -2.67 -7.25 -1.82
CA SER A 74 -1.31 -7.70 -2.08
C SER A 74 -1.27 -8.50 -3.37
N ALA A 75 -0.10 -8.56 -3.98
CA ALA A 75 0.15 -9.41 -5.12
C ALA A 75 1.53 -10.08 -4.99
N HIS A 76 1.67 -11.29 -5.53
CA HIS A 76 2.91 -12.05 -5.39
C HIS A 76 3.32 -12.82 -6.64
N GLY A 77 4.62 -13.13 -6.71
CA GLY A 77 5.23 -14.01 -7.71
C GLY A 77 6.33 -14.89 -7.11
N SER A 78 6.26 -15.12 -5.79
CA SER A 78 7.29 -15.75 -4.94
C SER A 78 8.60 -14.95 -4.88
N PRO A 79 8.74 -13.92 -4.03
CA PRO A 79 7.87 -13.53 -2.89
C PRO A 79 6.76 -12.51 -3.25
N TYR A 80 6.10 -11.93 -2.23
CA TYR A 80 5.22 -10.77 -2.38
C TYR A 80 5.96 -9.59 -3.00
N TYR A 81 5.30 -8.91 -3.95
CA TYR A 81 5.83 -7.70 -4.56
C TYR A 81 5.87 -6.56 -3.54
N ALA A 82 6.86 -5.69 -3.66
CA ALA A 82 6.95 -4.49 -2.84
C ALA A 82 5.75 -3.55 -3.11
N ALA A 83 5.33 -2.80 -2.10
CA ALA A 83 4.15 -1.93 -2.20
C ALA A 83 4.32 -0.89 -3.31
N GLU A 84 5.55 -0.41 -3.50
CA GLU A 84 5.92 0.58 -4.51
C GLU A 84 5.63 0.06 -5.91
N LYS A 85 6.00 -1.20 -6.21
CA LYS A 85 5.72 -1.83 -7.51
C LYS A 85 4.21 -1.90 -7.78
N ILE A 86 3.42 -2.26 -6.76
CA ILE A 86 1.96 -2.35 -6.87
C ILE A 86 1.36 -0.96 -7.10
N ASN A 87 1.76 0.02 -6.30
CA ASN A 87 1.29 1.40 -6.37
C ASN A 87 1.64 2.04 -7.71
N ALA A 88 2.85 1.85 -8.21
CA ALA A 88 3.29 2.35 -9.51
C ALA A 88 2.45 1.78 -10.66
N ALA A 89 2.18 0.48 -10.65
CA ALA A 89 1.32 -0.15 -11.67
C ALA A 89 -0.09 0.44 -11.68
N ILE A 90 -0.65 0.78 -10.51
CA ILE A 90 -1.97 1.41 -10.42
C ILE A 90 -1.92 2.84 -10.95
N VAL A 91 -0.92 3.64 -10.55
CA VAL A 91 -0.78 5.04 -10.98
C VAL A 91 -0.61 5.12 -12.50
N GLU A 92 0.23 4.28 -13.07
CA GLU A 92 0.45 4.21 -14.53
C GLU A 92 -0.85 3.88 -15.29
N ASN A 93 -1.72 3.05 -14.70
CA ASN A 93 -2.94 2.57 -15.32
C ASN A 93 -4.23 3.20 -14.75
N GLY A 94 -4.13 4.32 -14.01
CA GLY A 94 -5.25 4.89 -13.25
C GLY A 94 -6.49 5.19 -14.10
N ARG A 95 -6.30 5.73 -15.31
CA ARG A 95 -7.40 6.00 -16.26
C ARG A 95 -8.11 4.72 -16.73
N GLU A 96 -7.37 3.64 -16.97
CA GLU A 96 -7.96 2.33 -17.31
C GLU A 96 -8.71 1.76 -16.11
N LEU A 97 -8.19 1.94 -14.89
CA LEU A 97 -8.82 1.48 -13.66
C LEU A 97 -10.18 2.15 -13.45
N GLU A 98 -10.21 3.48 -13.45
CA GLU A 98 -11.43 4.27 -13.23
C GLU A 98 -12.49 3.93 -14.27
N ARG A 99 -12.11 3.81 -15.55
CA ARG A 99 -13.04 3.41 -16.62
C ARG A 99 -13.56 1.99 -16.44
N THR A 100 -12.71 1.05 -16.05
CA THR A 100 -13.11 -0.36 -15.87
C THR A 100 -14.09 -0.50 -14.71
N LEU A 101 -13.78 0.14 -13.58
CA LEU A 101 -14.60 0.05 -12.39
C LEU A 101 -15.80 1.00 -12.44
N GLY A 102 -15.77 2.05 -13.26
CA GLY A 102 -16.76 3.13 -13.22
C GLY A 102 -16.71 3.89 -11.89
N LEU A 103 -15.52 3.99 -11.30
CA LEU A 103 -15.27 4.61 -9.99
C LEU A 103 -14.22 5.69 -10.12
N LYS A 104 -14.28 6.69 -9.23
CA LYS A 104 -13.23 7.69 -9.10
C LYS A 104 -12.20 7.25 -8.06
N VAL A 105 -10.93 7.26 -8.44
CA VAL A 105 -9.81 7.04 -7.53
C VAL A 105 -9.46 8.38 -6.88
N LEU A 106 -9.57 8.45 -5.56
CA LEU A 106 -9.19 9.64 -4.79
C LEU A 106 -7.71 9.62 -4.41
N MET A 107 -7.19 8.44 -4.10
CA MET A 107 -5.83 8.27 -3.61
C MET A 107 -5.35 6.85 -3.89
N VAL A 108 -4.10 6.73 -4.32
CA VAL A 108 -3.33 5.47 -4.35
C VAL A 108 -2.27 5.59 -3.27
N ASN A 109 -2.05 4.52 -2.53
CA ASN A 109 -1.22 4.51 -1.32
C ASN A 109 -1.76 5.50 -0.28
N ILE A 110 -2.81 5.09 0.44
CA ILE A 110 -3.55 5.94 1.36
C ILE A 110 -2.60 6.62 2.36
N ASP A 111 -2.69 7.94 2.43
CA ASP A 111 -1.90 8.84 3.24
C ASP A 111 -2.85 9.79 3.98
N GLU A 112 -3.06 9.52 5.28
CA GLU A 112 -3.91 10.38 6.12
C GLU A 112 -3.16 11.65 6.55
N CYS A 113 -1.84 11.68 6.43
CA CYS A 113 -1.00 12.83 6.71
C CYS A 113 -0.78 13.74 5.49
N LEU A 114 -1.38 13.43 4.33
CA LEU A 114 -1.20 14.21 3.10
C LEU A 114 -1.62 15.68 3.26
N VAL A 115 -2.70 15.93 3.99
CA VAL A 115 -3.17 17.28 4.29
C VAL A 115 -2.53 17.72 5.60
N GLU A 116 -1.59 18.66 5.50
CA GLU A 116 -0.94 19.23 6.67
C GLU A 116 -1.95 19.77 7.68
N LYS A 117 -1.69 19.49 8.96
CA LYS A 117 -2.48 19.98 10.09
C LYS A 117 -3.95 19.56 10.13
N LEU A 118 -4.36 18.58 9.33
CA LEU A 118 -5.71 18.03 9.37
C LEU A 118 -5.97 17.23 10.65
N TYR A 119 -5.02 16.35 11.02
CA TYR A 119 -5.14 15.48 12.20
C TYR A 119 -4.17 15.80 13.32
N CYS A 120 -3.03 16.43 13.01
CA CYS A 120 -1.94 16.70 13.95
C CYS A 120 -1.50 18.15 13.86
N GLU A 121 -1.38 18.87 14.98
CA GLU A 121 -0.87 20.25 14.96
C GLU A 121 0.63 20.34 14.59
N SER A 122 1.36 19.25 14.84
CA SER A 122 2.79 19.06 14.58
C SER A 122 3.03 17.91 13.58
N SER A 123 4.24 17.32 13.58
CA SER A 123 4.62 16.16 12.75
C SER A 123 3.55 15.04 12.70
N CYS A 124 3.25 14.55 11.49
CA CYS A 124 2.28 13.48 11.22
C CYS A 124 2.96 12.36 10.44
N THR A 125 2.81 11.12 10.90
CA THR A 125 3.27 9.93 10.18
C THR A 125 2.14 8.93 9.97
N ASN A 126 2.16 8.21 8.85
CA ASN A 126 1.18 7.16 8.56
C ASN A 126 1.53 5.88 9.31
N PHE A 127 0.58 5.35 10.07
CA PHE A 127 0.71 4.07 10.75
C PHE A 127 -0.30 3.06 10.20
N LEU A 128 0.17 1.91 9.71
CA LEU A 128 -0.71 0.83 9.26
C LEU A 128 -1.22 0.03 10.47
N ASN A 129 -2.41 0.37 10.95
CA ASN A 129 -3.10 -0.30 12.04
C ASN A 129 -3.74 -1.61 11.56
N LYS A 130 -3.26 -2.73 12.10
CA LYS A 130 -3.71 -4.08 11.77
C LYS A 130 -4.50 -4.65 12.94
N SER A 131 -5.79 -4.87 12.73
CA SER A 131 -6.63 -5.50 13.76
C SER A 131 -6.55 -7.03 13.68
N ASN A 132 -6.59 -7.67 14.84
CA ASN A 132 -6.81 -9.11 14.96
C ASN A 132 -8.30 -9.48 14.78
N VAL A 133 -9.19 -8.49 14.78
CA VAL A 133 -10.62 -8.70 14.52
C VAL A 133 -10.85 -8.59 13.01
N PRO A 134 -11.42 -9.62 12.36
CA PRO A 134 -11.70 -9.58 10.94
C PRO A 134 -12.76 -8.53 10.62
N SER A 135 -12.70 -8.00 9.40
CA SER A 135 -13.77 -7.16 8.85
C SER A 135 -14.64 -8.01 7.95
N ALA A 136 -15.95 -7.90 8.09
CA ALA A 136 -16.90 -8.63 7.28
C ALA A 136 -17.90 -7.68 6.63
N VAL A 137 -18.17 -7.91 5.35
CA VAL A 137 -19.16 -7.19 4.54
C VAL A 137 -20.14 -8.23 4.04
N HIS A 138 -21.43 -7.99 4.27
CA HIS A 138 -22.48 -8.95 3.95
C HIS A 138 -23.55 -8.29 3.09
N THR A 139 -23.95 -8.98 2.03
CA THR A 139 -25.08 -8.63 1.18
C THR A 139 -26.03 -9.81 1.10
N ASN A 140 -27.17 -9.65 0.44
CA ASN A 140 -28.13 -10.73 0.26
C ASN A 140 -27.59 -11.91 -0.57
N THR A 141 -26.60 -11.68 -1.42
CA THR A 141 -26.09 -12.67 -2.39
C THR A 141 -24.62 -13.02 -2.20
N THR A 142 -23.86 -12.17 -1.51
CA THR A 142 -22.41 -12.33 -1.34
C THR A 142 -21.94 -11.90 0.04
N SER A 143 -20.86 -12.53 0.50
CA SER A 143 -20.14 -12.14 1.70
C SER A 143 -18.66 -11.99 1.40
N PHE A 144 -18.01 -11.08 2.12
CA PHE A 144 -16.57 -10.88 2.10
C PHE A 144 -16.08 -10.82 3.54
N VAL A 145 -15.05 -11.61 3.85
CA VAL A 145 -14.38 -11.58 5.14
C VAL A 145 -12.90 -11.33 4.90
N GLY A 146 -12.39 -10.26 5.48
CA GLY A 146 -11.04 -9.78 5.30
C GLY A 146 -10.37 -9.36 6.61
N VAL A 147 -9.23 -8.70 6.48
CA VAL A 147 -8.47 -8.11 7.59
C VAL A 147 -8.80 -6.62 7.68
N LYS A 148 -8.97 -6.11 8.89
CA LYS A 148 -9.03 -4.66 9.10
C LYS A 148 -7.61 -4.12 9.17
N ALA A 149 -7.10 -3.66 8.03
CA ALA A 149 -5.78 -3.01 7.89
C ALA A 149 -5.95 -1.59 7.33
N VAL A 150 -5.87 -0.60 8.20
CA VAL A 150 -6.22 0.81 7.97
C VAL A 150 -5.00 1.69 8.21
N VAL A 151 -4.87 2.77 7.45
CA VAL A 151 -3.86 3.80 7.75
C VAL A 151 -4.45 4.77 8.77
N ASP A 152 -3.77 4.95 9.90
CA ASP A 152 -4.11 5.95 10.91
C ASP A 152 -3.04 7.05 10.92
N PRO A 153 -3.43 8.32 11.08
CA PRO A 153 -2.48 9.40 11.32
C PRO A 153 -1.93 9.30 12.74
N LEU A 154 -0.61 9.33 12.86
CA LEU A 154 0.09 9.31 14.14
C LEU A 154 0.82 10.64 14.35
N CYS A 155 0.40 11.39 15.36
CA CYS A 155 0.98 12.69 15.71
C CYS A 155 2.27 12.55 16.54
N ASN A 156 3.21 11.75 16.03
CA ASN A 156 4.56 11.69 16.53
C ASN A 156 5.52 11.40 15.38
N CYS A 157 6.78 11.75 15.60
CA CYS A 157 7.89 11.37 14.75
C CYS A 157 8.79 10.42 15.53
N ASN A 158 8.39 9.15 15.63
CA ASN A 158 9.28 8.10 16.07
C ASN A 158 9.65 7.26 14.85
N VAL A 159 10.64 7.71 14.07
CA VAL A 159 11.28 6.82 13.10
C VAL A 159 12.07 5.80 13.92
N PRO A 160 11.67 4.52 14.00
CA PRO A 160 12.44 3.56 14.75
C PRO A 160 13.80 3.43 14.06
N GLN A 161 14.86 3.88 14.74
CA GLN A 161 16.24 3.66 14.33
C GLN A 161 16.61 2.19 14.55
N LYS A 162 15.95 1.28 13.84
CA LYS A 162 16.42 -0.09 13.79
C LYS A 162 17.52 -0.13 12.74
N VAL A 163 18.76 -0.27 13.18
CA VAL A 163 19.89 -0.53 12.29
C VAL A 163 19.62 -1.86 11.58
N VAL A 164 19.28 -1.77 10.30
CA VAL A 164 19.15 -2.92 9.41
C VAL A 164 20.35 -2.87 8.47
N CYS A 165 21.11 -3.96 8.40
CA CYS A 165 22.22 -4.08 7.47
C CYS A 165 21.83 -5.04 6.35
N TYR A 166 21.90 -4.57 5.11
CA TYR A 166 21.62 -5.33 3.90
C TYR A 166 22.88 -6.04 3.41
N ASN A 167 22.72 -6.90 2.39
CA ASN A 167 23.82 -7.49 1.61
C ASN A 167 24.95 -8.14 2.44
N GLY A 168 24.59 -8.76 3.57
CA GLY A 168 25.54 -9.46 4.44
C GLY A 168 26.32 -8.57 5.41
N GLY A 169 25.93 -7.29 5.54
CA GLY A 169 26.49 -6.39 6.55
C GLY A 169 26.16 -6.81 7.98
N THR A 170 27.03 -6.44 8.92
CA THR A 170 26.87 -6.74 10.35
C THR A 170 26.53 -5.46 11.13
N PRO A 171 25.49 -5.46 11.97
CA PRO A 171 25.17 -4.29 12.80
C PRO A 171 26.24 -4.10 13.89
N VAL A 172 26.82 -2.91 13.96
CA VAL A 172 27.82 -2.50 14.94
C VAL A 172 27.37 -1.18 15.58
N GLY A 173 26.72 -1.28 16.74
CA GLY A 173 26.10 -0.12 17.39
C GLY A 173 24.97 0.45 16.53
N ASP A 174 25.09 1.74 16.19
CA ASP A 174 24.13 2.48 15.36
C ASP A 174 24.47 2.47 13.86
N MET A 175 25.46 1.68 13.43
CA MET A 175 25.97 1.62 12.06
C MET A 175 26.06 0.19 11.54
N CYS A 176 26.28 0.05 10.23
CA CYS A 176 26.55 -1.24 9.59
C CYS A 176 28.01 -1.36 9.17
N GLU A 177 28.62 -2.51 9.48
CA GLU A 177 29.89 -2.93 8.89
C GLU A 177 29.59 -3.69 7.59
N CYS A 178 30.00 -3.11 6.46
CA CYS A 178 29.62 -3.56 5.12
C CYS A 178 30.72 -4.36 4.43
N THR A 179 30.30 -5.28 3.56
CA THR A 179 31.21 -6.01 2.66
C THR A 179 31.62 -5.11 1.48
N GLU A 180 32.77 -5.42 0.86
CA GLU A 180 33.31 -4.63 -0.26
C GLU A 180 32.30 -4.51 -1.41
N GLY A 181 32.07 -3.27 -1.89
CA GLY A 181 31.11 -2.95 -2.95
C GLY A 181 29.71 -2.50 -2.47
N TYR A 182 29.49 -2.43 -1.15
CA TYR A 182 28.24 -1.95 -0.54
C TYR A 182 28.51 -0.75 0.36
N ASP A 183 28.64 0.42 -0.24
CA ASP A 183 29.14 1.63 0.43
C ASP A 183 28.05 2.45 1.16
N GLY A 184 26.79 2.00 1.12
CA GLY A 184 25.68 2.68 1.80
C GLY A 184 25.69 2.51 3.32
N PRO A 185 25.04 3.42 4.08
CA PRO A 185 24.99 3.37 5.55
C PRO A 185 24.32 2.09 6.11
N HIS A 186 23.48 1.45 5.31
CA HIS A 186 22.86 0.15 5.59
C HIS A 186 23.43 -0.96 4.70
N CYS A 187 24.61 -0.79 4.11
CA CYS A 187 25.22 -1.70 3.13
C CYS A 187 24.38 -1.89 1.86
N GLU A 188 23.66 -0.87 1.44
CA GLU A 188 23.04 -0.77 0.13
C GLU A 188 24.04 -0.31 -0.94
N ILE A 189 23.73 -0.57 -2.21
CA ILE A 189 24.48 -0.03 -3.33
C ILE A 189 24.00 1.42 -3.54
N VAL A 190 24.93 2.36 -3.50
CA VAL A 190 24.64 3.81 -3.61
C VAL A 190 24.59 4.33 -5.04
N GLY A 191 25.00 3.51 -6.03
CA GLY A 191 25.00 3.85 -7.44
C GLY A 191 24.13 2.92 -8.27
N ILE A 192 23.12 3.46 -8.93
CA ILE A 192 22.30 2.73 -9.91
C ILE A 192 22.42 3.38 -11.28
N GLY A 193 22.67 2.56 -12.30
CA GLY A 193 22.69 2.97 -13.71
C GLY A 193 21.42 2.52 -14.42
N PHE A 194 20.80 3.41 -15.19
CA PHE A 194 19.65 3.07 -16.04
C PHE A 194 20.05 3.15 -17.51
N VAL A 195 19.54 2.24 -18.33
CA VAL A 195 19.68 2.27 -19.80
C VAL A 195 18.29 2.28 -20.42
N GLY A 196 18.06 3.13 -21.42
CA GLY A 196 16.76 3.25 -22.09
C GLY A 196 15.65 3.73 -21.16
N ASN A 197 14.60 2.92 -20.98
CA ASN A 197 13.40 3.25 -20.21
C ASN A 197 13.44 2.71 -18.77
N GLY A 198 14.64 2.54 -18.21
CA GLY A 198 14.81 2.02 -16.85
C GLY A 198 14.29 2.98 -15.78
N TRP A 199 13.77 2.44 -14.70
CA TRP A 199 13.30 3.21 -13.54
C TRP A 199 13.61 2.45 -12.24
N ALA A 200 13.63 3.17 -11.12
CA ALA A 200 13.67 2.60 -9.78
C ALA A 200 12.53 3.17 -8.94
N LEU A 201 11.97 2.32 -8.09
CA LEU A 201 10.95 2.71 -7.13
C LEU A 201 11.53 2.58 -5.72
N TYR A 202 11.32 3.62 -4.93
CA TYR A 202 11.76 3.69 -3.55
C TYR A 202 10.55 3.84 -2.63
N PRO A 203 10.62 3.29 -1.41
CA PRO A 203 9.62 3.57 -0.39
C PRO A 203 9.48 5.08 -0.16
N PRO A 204 8.29 5.56 0.22
CA PRO A 204 8.10 6.96 0.57
C PRO A 204 8.96 7.31 1.80
N PHE A 205 9.46 8.55 1.84
CA PHE A 205 10.19 9.06 2.99
C PHE A 205 9.24 9.27 4.18
N SER A 206 9.69 8.92 5.37
CA SER A 206 9.05 9.34 6.61
C SER A 206 9.44 10.80 6.89
N SER A 207 8.62 11.75 6.44
CA SER A 207 8.85 13.17 6.66
C SER A 207 8.41 13.59 8.06
N CYS A 208 9.31 14.23 8.80
CA CYS A 208 9.05 14.91 10.07
C CYS A 208 9.50 16.38 10.00
N GLU A 209 9.13 17.21 10.99
CA GLU A 209 9.39 18.66 11.01
C GLU A 209 10.85 19.04 10.64
N ASP A 210 11.85 18.24 11.02
CA ASP A 210 13.26 18.46 10.67
C ASP A 210 13.77 17.43 9.64
N SER A 211 13.16 17.39 8.45
CA SER A 211 13.64 16.54 7.36
C SER A 211 14.56 17.31 6.43
N HIS A 212 15.83 16.89 6.33
CA HIS A 212 16.77 17.39 5.34
C HIS A 212 16.95 16.38 4.21
N ILE A 213 16.65 16.79 2.99
CA ILE A 213 16.93 16.02 1.77
C ILE A 213 18.14 16.67 1.09
N SER A 214 19.22 15.90 0.92
CA SER A 214 20.36 16.29 0.08
C SER A 214 20.44 15.37 -1.13
N LEU A 215 20.68 15.95 -2.30
CA LEU A 215 20.94 15.26 -3.56
C LEU A 215 22.44 15.03 -3.76
#